data_AF-A0A227J389-F1
#
_entry.id   AF-A0A227J389-F1
#
_cell.length_a   1.000
_cell.length_b   1.000
_cell.length_c   1.000
_cell.angle_alpha   90.00
_cell.angle_beta   90.00
_cell.angle_gamma   90.00
#
_symmetry.space_group_name_H-M   'P 1'
#
loop_
_entity.id
_entity.type
_entity.pdbx_description
1 polymer ?
#
loop_
_entity_poly.entity_id
_entity_poly.type
_entity_poly.pdbx_seq_one_letter_code
_entity_poly.pdbx_strand_id
1 'polypeptide(L)'
;MSQTNTPAAPSAVPSAWERFKNSDFLYYFKRDKVAMASFTVFLMFLVLALAAPILAPTDPYDLTSIDIMDSELPPSWMDGGEERFVLGTD
;
A
#
# COMPACT_ATOMS: atom_id res chain seq x y z
N MET A 1 -55.47 -1.69 -40.30
CA MET A 1 -54.76 -1.76 -39.01
C MET A 1 -53.33 -1.34 -39.24
N SER A 2 -53.03 -0.05 -39.06
CA SER A 2 -51.67 0.48 -39.21
C SER A 2 -50.97 0.41 -37.86
N GLN A 3 -50.01 -0.50 -37.70
CA GLN A 3 -49.17 -0.56 -36.51
C GLN A 3 -48.12 0.54 -36.60
N THR A 4 -48.19 1.53 -35.72
CA THR A 4 -47.15 2.55 -35.57
C THR A 4 -46.01 1.98 -34.75
N ASN A 5 -44.98 1.47 -35.41
CA ASN A 5 -43.71 1.14 -34.75
C ASN A 5 -43.09 2.44 -34.22
N THR A 6 -43.27 2.68 -32.93
CA THR A 6 -42.58 3.76 -32.20
C THR A 6 -41.11 3.37 -32.06
N PRO A 7 -40.14 4.19 -32.50
CA PRO A 7 -38.73 3.87 -32.31
C PRO A 7 -38.42 3.88 -30.81
N ALA A 8 -37.89 2.77 -30.30
CA ALA A 8 -37.38 2.70 -28.93
C ALA A 8 -36.26 3.76 -28.76
N ALA A 9 -36.34 4.56 -27.70
CA ALA A 9 -35.33 5.57 -27.39
C ALA A 9 -33.94 4.92 -27.24
N PRO A 10 -32.85 5.58 -27.66
CA PRO A 10 -31.51 5.01 -27.54
C PRO A 10 -31.14 4.84 -26.07
N SER A 11 -30.83 3.60 -25.67
CA SER A 11 -30.31 3.29 -24.35
C SER A 11 -28.99 4.03 -24.13
N ALA A 12 -28.92 4.87 -23.09
CA ALA A 12 -27.71 5.61 -22.76
C ALA A 12 -26.55 4.63 -22.52
N VAL A 13 -25.43 4.86 -23.20
CA VAL A 13 -24.23 4.01 -23.08
C VAL A 13 -23.62 4.25 -21.70
N PRO A 14 -23.43 3.22 -20.85
CA PRO A 14 -22.91 3.41 -19.51
C PRO A 14 -21.48 3.95 -19.53
N SER A 15 -21.20 4.87 -18.60
CA SER A 15 -19.89 5.48 -18.44
C SER A 15 -18.82 4.44 -18.07
N ALA A 16 -17.54 4.74 -18.33
CA ALA A 16 -16.44 3.84 -17.97
C ALA A 16 -16.44 3.47 -16.48
N TRP A 17 -16.83 4.41 -15.61
CA TRP A 17 -16.95 4.18 -14.17
C TRP A 17 -18.10 3.23 -13.79
N GLU A 18 -19.25 3.35 -14.43
CA GLU A 18 -20.38 2.44 -14.22
C GLU A 18 -20.06 1.03 -14.71
N ARG A 19 -19.39 0.92 -15.87
CA ARG A 19 -18.92 -0.37 -16.40
C ARG A 19 -17.93 -1.04 -15.46
N PHE A 20 -17.01 -0.28 -14.87
CA PHE A 20 -16.05 -0.82 -13.89
C PHE A 20 -16.75 -1.29 -12.60
N LYS A 21 -17.69 -0.50 -12.06
CA LYS A 21 -18.45 -0.89 -10.87
C LYS A 21 -19.30 -2.15 -11.09
N ASN A 22 -19.80 -2.33 -12.30
CA ASN A 22 -20.58 -3.51 -12.71
C ASN A 22 -19.70 -4.65 -13.28
N SER A 23 -18.37 -4.58 -13.13
CA SER A 23 -17.47 -5.59 -13.66
C SER A 23 -17.38 -6.83 -12.79
N ASP A 24 -17.19 -7.98 -13.43
CA ASP A 24 -16.96 -9.27 -12.76
C ASP A 24 -15.71 -9.23 -11.87
N PHE A 25 -14.70 -8.46 -12.26
CA PHE A 25 -13.49 -8.26 -11.45
C PHE A 25 -13.82 -7.73 -10.06
N LEU A 26 -14.58 -6.63 -9.96
CA LEU A 26 -14.95 -6.04 -8.67
C LEU A 26 -15.86 -6.97 -7.88
N TYR A 27 -16.74 -7.71 -8.58
CA TYR A 27 -17.62 -8.71 -7.98
C TYR A 27 -16.82 -9.84 -7.31
N TYR A 28 -15.85 -10.44 -8.01
CA TYR A 28 -15.02 -11.52 -7.47
C TYR A 28 -14.05 -11.01 -6.40
N PHE A 29 -13.43 -9.85 -6.60
CA PHE A 29 -12.52 -9.25 -5.63
C PHE A 29 -13.19 -9.05 -4.26
N LYS A 30 -14.44 -8.57 -4.23
CA LYS A 30 -15.20 -8.37 -2.98
C LYS A 30 -15.62 -9.67 -2.27
N ARG A 31 -15.56 -10.82 -2.94
CA ARG A 31 -15.95 -12.13 -2.38
C ARG A 31 -14.75 -12.95 -1.95
N ASP A 32 -13.60 -12.72 -2.56
CA ASP A 32 -12.35 -13.37 -2.21
C ASP A 32 -11.69 -12.68 -1.00
N LYS A 33 -11.83 -13.30 0.17
CA LYS A 33 -11.24 -12.80 1.42
C LYS A 33 -9.71 -12.77 1.37
N VAL A 34 -9.08 -13.69 0.65
CA VAL A 34 -7.62 -13.74 0.51
C VAL A 34 -7.15 -12.57 -0.34
N ALA A 35 -7.82 -12.32 -1.47
CA ALA A 35 -7.51 -11.16 -2.31
C ALA A 35 -7.67 -9.84 -1.53
N MET A 36 -8.74 -9.68 -0.75
CA MET A 36 -8.96 -8.50 0.08
C MET A 36 -7.90 -8.34 1.19
N ALA A 37 -7.54 -9.43 1.87
CA ALA A 37 -6.52 -9.39 2.92
C ALA A 37 -5.15 -9.01 2.34
N SER A 38 -4.73 -9.65 1.24
CA SER A 38 -3.47 -9.34 0.56
C SER A 38 -3.43 -7.90 0.06
N PHE A 39 -4.53 -7.41 -0.53
CA PHE A 39 -4.63 -6.02 -0.96
C PHE A 39 -4.56 -5.03 0.21
N THR A 40 -5.14 -5.38 1.36
CA THR A 40 -5.07 -4.56 2.57
C THR A 40 -3.65 -4.48 3.10
N VAL A 41 -2.93 -5.60 3.18
CA VAL A 41 -1.52 -5.63 3.58
C VAL A 41 -0.66 -4.80 2.61
N PHE A 42 -0.89 -4.95 1.30
CA PHE A 42 -0.23 -4.14 0.29
C PHE A 42 -0.50 -2.64 0.48
N LEU A 43 -1.75 -2.24 0.68
CA LEU A 43 -2.10 -0.83 0.91
C LEU A 43 -1.45 -0.29 2.20
N MET A 44 -1.37 -1.11 3.25
CA MET A 44 -0.68 -0.74 4.48
C MET A 44 0.80 -0.45 4.20
N PHE A 45 1.51 -1.33 3.48
CA PHE A 45 2.90 -1.06 3.10
C PHE A 45 3.06 0.14 2.17
N LEU A 46 2.15 0.33 1.23
CA LEU A 46 2.16 1.50 0.35
C LEU A 46 2.06 2.80 1.16
N VAL A 47 1.14 2.86 2.12
CA VAL A 47 0.98 4.02 3.00
C VAL A 47 2.21 4.23 3.87
N LEU A 48 2.75 3.17 4.48
CA LEU A 48 3.98 3.26 5.28
C LEU A 48 5.17 3.74 4.45
N ALA A 49 5.32 3.27 3.21
CA ALA A 49 6.39 3.68 2.32
C ALA A 49 6.28 5.16 1.93
N LEU A 50 5.07 5.65 1.63
CA LEU A 50 4.85 7.07 1.33
C LEU A 50 5.04 7.96 2.56
N ALA A 51 4.71 7.45 3.75
CA ALA A 51 4.87 8.14 5.02
C ALA A 51 6.27 7.93 5.66
N ALA A 52 7.19 7.23 4.98
CA ALA A 52 8.50 6.87 5.53
C ALA A 52 9.30 8.08 6.06
N PRO A 53 9.34 9.25 5.39
CA PRO A 53 10.11 10.40 5.90
C PRO A 53 9.62 10.97 7.24
N ILE A 54 8.38 10.66 7.62
CA ILE A 54 7.77 11.12 8.89
C ILE A 54 7.83 10.01 9.95
N LEU A 55 7.75 8.75 9.52
CA LEU A 55 7.68 7.59 10.41
C LEU A 55 9.07 7.04 10.79
N ALA A 56 10.04 7.12 9.88
CA ALA A 56 11.37 6.58 10.12
C ALA A 56 12.15 7.50 11.08
N PRO A 57 12.87 6.93 12.08
CA PRO A 57 13.67 7.71 13.02
C PRO A 57 14.96 8.26 12.40
N THR A 58 15.42 7.67 11.30
CA THR A 58 16.67 8.01 10.60
C THR A 58 16.44 8.03 9.09
N ASP A 59 17.17 8.91 8.40
CA ASP A 59 17.18 8.96 6.94
C ASP A 59 18.32 8.07 6.41
N PRO A 60 18.02 6.93 5.75
CA PRO A 60 19.04 6.04 5.22
C PRO A 60 19.83 6.65 4.05
N TYR A 61 19.39 7.78 3.48
CA TYR A 61 20.09 8.46 2.38
C TYR A 61 20.99 9.61 2.87
N ASP A 62 20.97 9.94 4.16
CA ASP A 62 21.87 10.93 4.75
C ASP A 62 23.18 10.28 5.21
N LEU A 63 24.15 10.22 4.29
CA LEU A 63 25.48 9.68 4.57
C LEU A 63 26.28 10.47 5.61
N THR A 64 25.91 11.73 5.89
CA THR A 64 26.62 12.54 6.90
C THR A 64 26.25 12.15 8.32
N SER A 65 25.14 11.42 8.48
CA SER A 65 24.66 10.90 9.76
C SER A 65 25.29 9.56 10.15
N ILE A 66 26.06 8.93 9.25
CA ILE A 66 26.67 7.61 9.46
C ILE A 66 28.08 7.75 10.04
N ASP A 67 28.33 7.12 11.19
CA ASP A 67 29.66 6.95 11.77
C ASP A 67 30.11 5.48 11.62
N ILE A 68 31.29 5.24 11.05
CA ILE A 68 31.84 3.89 10.86
C ILE A 68 32.25 3.25 12.20
N MET A 69 32.48 4.06 13.24
CA MET A 69 32.79 3.54 14.57
C MET A 69 31.57 2.93 15.25
N ASP A 70 30.35 3.25 14.78
CA ASP A 70 29.11 2.67 15.27
C ASP A 70 28.80 1.29 14.64
N SER A 71 29.70 0.69 13.85
CA SER A 71 29.50 -0.63 13.23
C SER A 71 29.70 -1.80 14.20
N GLU A 72 28.97 -2.89 13.97
CA GLU A 72 29.05 -4.15 14.74
C GLU A 72 28.88 -3.99 16.26
N LEU A 73 28.16 -2.96 16.71
CA LEU A 73 27.86 -2.77 18.13
C LEU A 73 26.85 -3.83 18.61
N PRO A 74 27.10 -4.47 19.76
CA PRO A 74 26.17 -5.45 20.29
C PRO A 74 24.89 -4.74 20.78
N PRO A 75 23.80 -5.50 20.98
CA PRO A 75 22.59 -4.95 21.58
C PRO A 75 22.86 -4.24 22.91
N SER A 76 22.13 -3.15 23.15
CA SER A 76 22.29 -2.27 24.33
C SER A 76 22.34 -2.97 25.70
N TRP A 77 21.79 -4.18 25.82
CA TRP A 77 21.78 -4.97 27.06
C TRP A 77 23.00 -5.89 27.25
N MET A 78 23.97 -5.84 26.33
CA MET A 78 25.21 -6.60 26.39
C MET A 78 26.40 -5.70 26.75
N ASP A 79 27.49 -6.31 27.20
CA ASP A 79 28.73 -5.60 27.48
C ASP A 79 29.28 -4.96 26.19
N GLY A 80 29.63 -3.67 26.27
CA GLY A 80 30.03 -2.87 25.10
C GLY A 80 28.88 -2.38 24.21
N GLY A 81 27.61 -2.60 24.57
CA GLY A 81 26.45 -2.04 23.85
C GLY A 81 26.14 -0.61 24.24
N GLU A 82 25.52 0.15 23.33
CA GLU A 82 25.09 1.54 23.58
C GLU A 82 23.56 1.66 23.63
N GLU A 83 23.02 2.52 24.50
CA GLU A 83 21.57 2.76 24.62
C GLU A 83 20.93 3.32 23.34
N ARG A 84 21.72 4.00 22.50
CA ARG A 84 21.30 4.50 21.19
C ARG A 84 20.90 3.37 20.24
N PHE A 85 21.48 2.19 20.42
CA PHE A 85 21.31 1.04 19.54
C PHE A 85 20.70 -0.13 20.32
N VAL A 86 19.38 -0.04 20.54
CA VAL A 86 18.64 -1.03 21.35
C VAL A 86 18.95 -2.46 20.89
N LEU A 87 18.91 -2.73 19.59
CA LEU A 87 19.16 -4.04 18.99
C LEU A 87 20.61 -4.24 18.48
N GLY A 88 21.49 -3.27 18.69
CA GLY A 88 22.83 -3.24 18.09
C GLY A 88 22.81 -2.66 16.68
N THR A 89 23.96 -2.75 16.01
CA THR A 89 24.18 -2.27 14.65
C THR A 89 24.76 -3.39 13.76
N ASP A 90 24.64 -3.23 12.44
CA ASP A 90 25.22 -4.10 11.40
C ASP A 90 26.57 -3.53 10.94
#